data_AF-A0A8S0G016-F1
#
_entry.id   AF-A0A8S0G016-F1
#
_cell.length_a   1.000
_cell.length_b   1.000
_cell.length_c   1.000
_cell.angle_alpha   90.00
_cell.angle_beta   90.00
_cell.angle_gamma   90.00
#
_symmetry.space_group_name_H-M   'P 1'
#
loop_
_entity.id
_entity.type
_entity.pdbx_description
1 polymer ?
#
loop_
_entity_poly.entity_id
_entity_poly.type
_entity_poly.pdbx_seq_one_letter_code
_entity_poly.pdbx_strand_id
1 'polypeptide(L)'
;MPGQWCRIATGSVLFRASAVGSHTTLSRIIRMVRQAQSSKPEIGQLADKISAVFVPVVVVIALISAAIWYFFGPAPQIVYTLVIATTVLIIACPCALGLATPMSIISGVGRAAEFGVLVRDADALQRASTLDTVVFDKTGTLTEGKPQVVAVKTFADIDEAQALRLAAALEQGSAATLWHGRSSIKQVICSYRRSTVSAHCAGWA
;
A
#
# COMPACT_ATOMS: atom_id res chain seq x y z
N MET A 1 1.41 25.86 7.58
CA MET A 1 1.14 24.55 8.22
C MET A 1 1.69 24.63 9.64
N PRO A 2 0.83 24.66 10.68
CA PRO A 2 1.29 24.91 12.04
C PRO A 2 2.04 23.68 12.58
N GLY A 3 3.08 23.99 13.36
CA GLY A 3 4.21 23.11 13.66
C GLY A 3 3.90 21.84 14.43
N GLN A 4 4.56 20.76 14.00
CA GLN A 4 4.75 19.56 14.80
C GLN A 4 5.81 19.85 15.86
N TRP A 5 5.34 20.11 17.09
CA TRP A 5 6.19 20.14 18.27
C TRP A 5 6.46 18.70 18.69
N CYS A 6 7.74 18.32 18.79
CA CYS A 6 8.12 17.04 19.35
C CYS A 6 7.73 17.03 20.83
N ARG A 7 6.74 16.21 21.20
CA ARG A 7 6.25 16.12 22.57
C ARG A 7 7.22 15.26 23.38
N ILE A 8 7.93 15.87 24.33
CA ILE A 8 8.78 15.16 25.26
C ILE A 8 7.88 14.61 26.37
N ALA A 9 7.98 13.32 26.67
CA ALA A 9 7.10 12.64 27.62
C ALA A 9 7.27 13.14 29.07
N THR A 10 8.45 13.65 29.44
CA THR A 10 8.69 14.31 30.75
C THR A 10 9.99 15.11 30.71
N GLY A 11 10.00 16.36 31.19
CA GLY A 11 11.19 17.24 31.29
C GLY A 11 11.33 18.31 30.20
N SER A 12 12.36 19.16 30.32
CA SER A 12 12.75 20.15 29.31
C SER A 12 14.17 19.86 28.80
N VAL A 13 14.35 19.90 27.48
CA VAL A 13 15.64 19.59 26.84
C VAL A 13 15.90 20.63 25.75
N LEU A 14 17.11 21.18 25.74
CA LEU A 14 17.60 22.12 24.73
C LEU A 14 18.21 21.32 23.57
N PHE A 15 17.64 21.45 22.37
CA PHE A 15 18.14 20.81 21.15
C PHE A 15 18.72 21.84 20.19
N ARG A 16 19.82 21.48 19.54
CA ARG A 16 20.36 22.24 18.40
C ARG A 16 19.84 21.63 17.10
N ALA A 17 19.11 22.41 16.31
CA ALA A 17 18.61 21.94 15.02
C ALA A 17 19.79 21.72 14.03
N SER A 18 19.97 20.48 13.57
CA SER A 18 20.96 20.13 12.55
C SER A 18 20.44 20.30 11.11
N ALA A 19 19.12 20.20 10.93
CA ALA A 19 18.44 20.41 9.65
C ALA A 19 17.05 20.99 9.88
N VAL A 20 16.66 21.97 9.05
CA VAL A 20 15.36 22.64 9.11
C VAL A 20 14.67 22.62 7.74
N GLY A 21 13.33 22.67 7.75
CA GLY A 21 12.54 22.67 6.53
C GLY A 21 12.69 21.39 5.70
N SER A 22 13.04 21.54 4.42
CA SER A 22 13.10 20.47 3.41
C SER A 22 14.20 19.43 3.65
N HIS A 23 15.19 19.73 4.49
CA HIS A 23 16.30 18.82 4.82
C HIS A 23 16.02 17.93 6.04
N THR A 24 14.82 18.01 6.61
CA THR A 24 14.40 17.15 7.73
C THR A 24 14.13 15.72 7.28
N THR A 25 14.36 14.75 8.16
CA THR A 25 14.04 13.33 7.94
C THR A 25 12.56 13.14 7.61
N LEU A 26 11.67 13.89 8.28
CA LEU A 26 10.23 13.88 7.99
C LEU A 26 9.93 14.36 6.57
N SER A 27 10.55 15.45 6.11
CA SER A 27 10.39 15.92 4.73
C SER A 27 10.87 14.89 3.71
N ARG A 28 11.91 14.13 4.04
CA ARG A 28 12.39 13.01 3.23
C ARG A 28 11.35 11.88 3.14
N ILE A 29 10.74 11.50 4.26
CA ILE A 29 9.65 10.51 4.30
C ILE A 29 8.45 11.00 3.48
N ILE A 30 8.02 12.25 3.66
CA ILE A 30 6.89 12.82 2.91
C ILE A 30 7.18 12.84 1.41
N ARG A 31 8.42 13.16 1.00
CA ARG A 31 8.82 13.11 -0.43
C ARG A 31 8.79 11.69 -0.99
N MET A 32 9.29 10.70 -0.24
CA MET A 32 9.24 9.30 -0.64
C MET A 32 7.79 8.79 -0.75
N VAL A 33 6.92 9.16 0.20
CA VAL A 33 5.50 8.81 0.15
C VAL A 33 4.80 9.50 -1.03
N ARG A 34 5.07 10.79 -1.28
CA ARG A 34 4.51 11.50 -2.44
C ARG A 34 4.99 10.92 -3.77
N GLN A 35 6.26 10.54 -3.90
CA GLN A 35 6.77 9.88 -5.10
C GLN A 35 6.10 8.52 -5.31
N ALA A 36 5.82 7.77 -4.24
CA ALA A 36 5.10 6.51 -4.32
C ALA A 36 3.61 6.70 -4.65
N GLN A 37 2.98 7.80 -4.22
CA GLN A 37 1.57 8.10 -4.48
C GLN A 37 1.31 8.83 -5.81
N SER A 38 2.34 9.37 -6.48
CA SER A 38 2.15 10.11 -7.74
C SER A 38 2.20 9.24 -9.00
N SER A 39 2.22 7.91 -8.88
CA SER A 39 2.06 7.01 -10.02
C SER A 39 0.61 7.02 -10.46
N LYS A 40 0.36 7.40 -11.72
CA LYS A 40 -0.97 7.35 -12.34
C LYS A 40 -1.52 5.93 -12.27
N PRO A 41 -2.83 5.74 -12.03
CA PRO A 41 -3.48 4.44 -12.12
C PRO A 41 -3.15 3.75 -13.45
N GLU A 42 -2.67 2.51 -13.41
CA GLU A 42 -2.25 1.77 -14.60
C GLU A 42 -3.47 1.35 -15.45
N ILE A 43 -4.60 1.13 -14.79
CA ILE A 43 -5.89 0.77 -15.40
C ILE A 43 -6.41 1.85 -16.35
N GLY A 44 -6.32 3.12 -15.97
CA GLY A 44 -6.82 4.22 -16.81
C GLY A 44 -6.07 4.29 -18.14
N GLN A 45 -4.77 3.99 -18.11
CA GLN A 45 -3.92 4.01 -19.29
C GLN A 45 -4.22 2.87 -20.27
N LEU A 46 -4.68 1.71 -19.80
CA LEU A 46 -5.07 0.60 -20.68
C LEU A 46 -6.35 0.93 -21.46
N ALA A 47 -7.36 1.47 -20.78
CA ALA A 47 -8.60 1.91 -21.42
C ALA A 47 -8.35 3.07 -22.42
N ASP A 48 -7.48 4.02 -22.04
CA ASP A 48 -7.08 5.14 -22.91
C ASP A 48 -6.31 4.65 -24.14
N LYS A 49 -5.39 3.68 -24.00
CA LYS A 49 -4.67 3.09 -25.14
C LYS A 49 -5.61 2.40 -26.12
N ILE A 50 -6.57 1.63 -25.62
CA ILE A 50 -7.55 0.96 -26.48
C ILE A 50 -8.39 2.01 -27.22
N SER A 51 -8.88 3.02 -26.50
CA SER A 51 -9.67 4.11 -27.08
C SER A 51 -8.87 4.91 -28.12
N ALA A 52 -7.57 5.14 -27.88
CA ALA A 52 -6.69 5.85 -28.80
C ALA A 52 -6.48 5.13 -30.14
N VAL A 53 -6.61 3.80 -30.18
CA VAL A 53 -6.55 3.01 -31.42
C VAL A 53 -7.94 2.78 -32.02
N PHE A 54 -8.95 2.54 -31.18
CA PHE A 54 -10.29 2.18 -31.63
C PHE A 54 -11.01 3.35 -32.31
N VAL A 55 -10.90 4.56 -31.76
CA VAL A 55 -11.54 5.77 -32.30
C VAL A 55 -11.09 6.07 -33.74
N PRO A 56 -9.79 6.15 -34.08
CA PRO A 56 -9.37 6.42 -35.45
C PRO A 56 -9.76 5.31 -36.43
N VAL A 57 -9.76 4.04 -36.00
CA VAL A 57 -10.20 2.91 -36.85
C VAL A 57 -11.68 3.05 -37.24
N VAL A 58 -12.55 3.36 -36.28
CA VAL A 58 -13.99 3.57 -36.54
C VAL A 58 -14.20 4.74 -37.49
N VAL A 59 -13.48 5.86 -37.29
CA VAL A 59 -13.58 7.04 -38.16
C VAL A 59 -13.19 6.70 -39.60
N VAL A 60 -12.12 5.93 -39.79
CA VAL A 60 -11.70 5.48 -41.13
C VAL A 60 -12.77 4.60 -41.79
N ILE A 61 -13.36 3.66 -41.06
CA ILE A 61 -14.43 2.79 -41.56
C ILE A 61 -15.68 3.60 -41.93
N ALA A 62 -16.03 4.60 -41.11
CA ALA A 62 -17.16 5.49 -41.38
C ALA A 62 -16.94 6.32 -42.66
N LEU A 63 -15.73 6.86 -42.85
CA LEU A 63 -15.37 7.60 -44.06
C LEU A 63 -15.39 6.70 -45.31
N ILE A 64 -14.86 5.48 -45.22
CA ILE A 64 -14.88 4.52 -46.33
C ILE A 64 -16.32 4.15 -46.70
N SER A 65 -17.17 3.87 -45.70
CA SER A 65 -18.57 3.52 -45.92
C SER A 65 -19.34 4.68 -46.54
N ALA A 66 -19.11 5.91 -46.07
CA ALA A 66 -19.71 7.11 -46.64
C ALA A 66 -19.25 7.36 -48.08
N ALA A 67 -17.95 7.15 -48.39
CA ALA A 67 -17.42 7.30 -49.73
C ALA A 67 -18.04 6.27 -50.71
N ILE A 68 -18.13 5.00 -50.32
CA ILE A 68 -18.73 3.94 -51.16
C ILE A 68 -20.18 4.29 -51.52
N TRP A 69 -20.97 4.70 -50.54
CA TRP A 69 -22.39 5.05 -50.75
C TRP A 69 -22.60 6.38 -51.46
N TYR A 70 -21.64 7.31 -51.37
CA TYR A 70 -21.65 8.54 -52.16
C TYR A 70 -21.42 8.25 -53.65
N PHE A 71 -20.54 7.30 -54.00
CA PHE A 71 -20.23 6.97 -55.40
C PHE A 71 -21.21 5.98 -56.06
N PHE A 72 -21.77 5.02 -55.30
CA PHE A 72 -22.63 3.94 -55.84
C PHE A 72 -24.11 4.02 -55.39
N GLY A 73 -24.49 5.02 -54.60
CA GLY A 73 -25.82 5.12 -53.99
C GLY A 73 -26.96 5.53 -54.95
N PRO A 74 -28.16 4.92 -54.85
CA PRO A 74 -29.37 5.38 -55.55
C PRO A 74 -29.76 6.80 -55.11
N ALA A 75 -30.38 7.59 -56.01
CA ALA A 75 -30.95 8.88 -55.63
C ALA A 75 -32.06 8.69 -54.57
N PRO A 76 -32.07 9.39 -53.42
CA PRO A 76 -31.26 10.54 -52.98
C PRO A 76 -30.02 10.18 -52.12
N GLN A 77 -28.85 10.32 -52.73
CA GLN A 77 -27.51 10.04 -52.17
C GLN A 77 -27.19 10.69 -50.80
N ILE A 78 -27.60 11.94 -50.56
CA ILE A 78 -27.24 12.69 -49.34
C ILE A 78 -27.94 12.13 -48.10
N VAL A 79 -29.24 11.79 -48.21
CA VAL A 79 -30.03 11.29 -47.08
C VAL A 79 -29.53 9.91 -46.66
N TYR A 80 -29.25 9.02 -47.63
CA TYR A 80 -28.79 7.67 -47.35
C TYR A 80 -27.38 7.65 -46.73
N THR A 81 -26.47 8.51 -47.22
CA THR A 81 -25.12 8.64 -46.67
C THR A 81 -25.14 9.13 -45.22
N LEU A 82 -25.99 10.11 -44.90
CA LEU A 82 -26.11 10.64 -43.52
C LEU A 82 -26.65 9.57 -42.55
N VAL A 83 -27.63 8.77 -42.98
CA VAL A 83 -28.21 7.69 -42.18
C VAL A 83 -27.18 6.59 -41.91
N ILE A 84 -26.40 6.17 -42.91
CA ILE A 84 -25.36 5.16 -42.75
C ILE A 84 -24.21 5.67 -41.88
N ALA A 85 -23.73 6.89 -42.12
CA ALA A 85 -22.65 7.47 -41.32
C ALA A 85 -23.05 7.57 -39.83
N THR A 86 -24.27 8.01 -39.55
CA THR A 86 -24.78 8.15 -38.18
C THR A 86 -24.99 6.79 -37.51
N THR A 87 -25.53 5.80 -38.23
CA THR A 87 -25.71 4.44 -37.67
C THR A 87 -24.39 3.76 -37.35
N VAL A 88 -23.38 3.88 -38.20
CA VAL A 88 -22.03 3.37 -37.92
C VAL A 88 -21.43 4.02 -36.67
N LEU A 89 -21.59 5.35 -36.53
CA LEU A 89 -21.07 6.09 -35.38
C LEU A 89 -21.77 5.71 -34.07
N ILE A 90 -23.10 5.49 -34.11
CA ILE A 90 -23.89 5.06 -32.95
C ILE A 90 -23.49 3.65 -32.51
N ILE A 91 -23.38 2.71 -33.46
CA ILE A 91 -23.00 1.32 -33.18
C ILE A 91 -21.59 1.25 -32.60
N ALA A 92 -20.72 2.18 -32.98
CA ALA A 92 -19.35 2.20 -32.52
C ALA A 92 -19.12 2.79 -31.11
N CYS A 93 -20.15 3.32 -30.42
CA CYS A 93 -19.94 3.82 -29.05
C CYS A 93 -19.36 2.72 -28.16
N PRO A 94 -18.12 2.85 -27.64
CA PRO A 94 -17.53 1.87 -26.74
C PRO A 94 -18.05 2.04 -25.31
N CYS A 95 -19.33 2.37 -25.16
CA CYS A 95 -20.00 2.70 -23.90
C CYS A 95 -19.79 1.60 -22.82
N ALA A 96 -19.69 0.32 -23.23
CA ALA A 96 -19.40 -0.80 -22.34
C ALA A 96 -17.92 -0.88 -21.89
N LEU A 97 -16.99 -0.42 -22.71
CA LEU A 97 -15.55 -0.55 -22.47
C LEU A 97 -15.09 0.33 -21.29
N GLY A 98 -15.66 1.53 -21.16
CA GLY A 98 -15.35 2.45 -20.05
C GLY A 98 -15.93 2.03 -18.69
N LEU A 99 -17.02 1.25 -18.69
CA LEU A 99 -17.69 0.80 -17.46
C LEU A 99 -17.28 -0.60 -17.01
N ALA A 100 -16.73 -1.43 -17.91
CA ALA A 100 -16.31 -2.79 -17.56
C ALA A 100 -15.29 -2.80 -16.41
N THR A 101 -14.26 -1.98 -16.50
CA THR A 101 -13.16 -1.94 -15.51
C THR A 101 -13.61 -1.51 -14.10
N PRO A 102 -14.33 -0.38 -13.91
CA PRO A 102 -14.79 0.00 -12.57
C PRO A 102 -15.78 -1.02 -11.98
N MET A 103 -16.63 -1.64 -12.81
CA MET A 103 -17.58 -2.66 -12.33
C MET A 103 -16.88 -3.92 -11.79
N SER A 104 -15.87 -4.41 -12.51
CA SER A 104 -15.05 -5.53 -12.04
C SER A 104 -14.30 -5.22 -10.75
N ILE A 105 -13.79 -3.99 -10.60
CA ILE A 105 -13.06 -3.59 -9.39
C ILE A 105 -14.00 -3.44 -8.20
N ILE A 106 -15.14 -2.75 -8.36
CA ILE A 106 -16.09 -2.53 -7.26
C ILE A 106 -16.63 -3.86 -6.74
N SER A 107 -17.00 -4.78 -7.64
CA SER A 107 -17.46 -6.12 -7.25
C SER A 107 -16.34 -6.95 -6.60
N GLY A 108 -15.10 -6.84 -7.08
CA GLY A 108 -13.94 -7.49 -6.48
C GLY A 108 -13.62 -6.98 -5.07
N VAL A 109 -13.67 -5.66 -4.86
CA VAL A 109 -13.48 -5.04 -3.54
C VAL A 109 -14.63 -5.44 -2.59
N GLY A 110 -15.87 -5.47 -3.08
CA GLY A 110 -17.02 -5.95 -2.30
C GLY A 110 -16.80 -7.38 -1.80
N ARG A 111 -16.34 -8.27 -2.68
CA ARG A 111 -16.03 -9.66 -2.32
C ARG A 111 -14.84 -9.77 -1.36
N ALA A 112 -13.79 -8.96 -1.54
CA ALA A 112 -12.64 -8.94 -0.63
C ALA A 112 -13.01 -8.45 0.78
N ALA A 113 -13.94 -7.50 0.89
CA ALA A 113 -14.43 -6.99 2.16
C ALA A 113 -15.18 -8.08 2.96
N GLU A 114 -15.89 -9.00 2.30
CA GLU A 114 -16.52 -10.16 2.96
C GLU A 114 -15.50 -11.08 3.63
N PHE A 115 -14.26 -11.13 3.13
CA PHE A 115 -13.15 -11.87 3.73
C PHE A 115 -12.32 -11.04 4.73
N GLY A 116 -12.78 -9.83 5.10
CA GLY A 116 -12.08 -8.96 6.03
C GLY A 116 -10.87 -8.22 5.45
N VAL A 117 -10.71 -8.22 4.13
CA VAL A 117 -9.63 -7.51 3.44
C VAL A 117 -10.12 -6.14 3.00
N LEU A 118 -9.60 -5.07 3.62
CA LEU A 118 -9.93 -3.70 3.26
C LEU A 118 -8.95 -3.16 2.21
N VAL A 119 -9.41 -3.07 0.97
CA VAL A 119 -8.67 -2.49 -0.15
C VAL A 119 -8.97 -0.99 -0.24
N ARG A 120 -7.95 -0.15 -0.03
CA ARG A 120 -8.10 1.32 -0.09
C ARG A 120 -7.99 1.89 -1.50
N ASP A 121 -7.20 1.23 -2.35
CA ASP A 121 -6.89 1.69 -3.71
C ASP A 121 -7.16 0.57 -4.72
N ALA A 122 -7.83 0.91 -5.81
CA ALA A 122 -8.16 -0.02 -6.89
C ALA A 122 -6.90 -0.62 -7.55
N ASP A 123 -5.85 0.18 -7.73
CA ASP A 123 -4.58 -0.28 -8.30
C ASP A 123 -3.87 -1.29 -7.40
N ALA A 124 -4.04 -1.20 -6.07
CA ALA A 124 -3.43 -2.14 -5.14
C ALA A 124 -4.00 -3.56 -5.34
N LEU A 125 -5.29 -3.68 -5.67
CA LEU A 125 -5.93 -4.98 -5.95
C LEU A 125 -5.38 -5.64 -7.22
N GLN A 126 -5.11 -4.85 -8.26
CA GLN A 126 -4.49 -5.37 -9.47
C GLN A 126 -3.02 -5.72 -9.26
N ARG A 127 -2.24 -4.86 -8.61
CA ARG A 127 -0.84 -5.17 -8.33
C ARG A 127 -0.74 -6.44 -7.50
N ALA A 128 -1.63 -6.62 -6.53
CA ALA A 128 -1.73 -7.83 -5.72
C ALA A 128 -1.92 -9.12 -6.53
N SER A 129 -2.57 -9.09 -7.72
CA SER A 129 -2.68 -10.27 -8.57
C SER A 129 -1.38 -10.67 -9.28
N THR A 130 -0.42 -9.76 -9.33
CA THR A 130 0.90 -9.95 -9.97
C THR A 130 2.05 -10.02 -8.95
N LEU A 131 1.76 -10.01 -7.65
CA LEU A 131 2.80 -10.09 -6.62
C LEU A 131 3.31 -11.52 -6.47
N ASP A 132 4.62 -11.71 -6.63
CA ASP A 132 5.29 -12.99 -6.38
C ASP A 132 5.86 -13.10 -4.95
N THR A 133 6.14 -11.97 -4.30
CA THR A 133 6.85 -11.93 -3.01
C THR A 133 6.14 -11.02 -2.03
N VAL A 134 5.90 -11.54 -0.82
CA VAL A 134 5.29 -10.80 0.29
C VAL A 134 6.31 -10.69 1.42
N VAL A 135 6.65 -9.47 1.81
CA VAL A 135 7.55 -9.18 2.93
C VAL A 135 6.72 -8.72 4.11
N PHE A 136 6.78 -9.47 5.21
CA PHE A 136 6.06 -9.13 6.44
C PHE A 136 6.97 -8.36 7.39
N ASP A 137 6.42 -7.31 8.02
CA ASP A 137 7.08 -6.71 9.18
C ASP A 137 6.88 -7.63 10.40
N LYS A 138 7.95 -7.95 11.12
CA LYS A 138 7.86 -8.84 12.27
C LYS A 138 7.02 -8.22 13.39
N THR A 139 7.26 -6.95 13.71
CA THR A 139 6.69 -6.33 14.91
C THR A 139 5.27 -5.84 14.61
N GLY A 140 4.26 -6.47 15.20
CA GLY A 140 2.86 -6.08 15.06
C GLY A 140 2.13 -6.61 13.81
N THR A 141 2.82 -7.32 12.90
CA THR A 141 2.14 -8.12 11.85
C THR A 141 2.21 -9.60 12.17
N LEU A 142 3.41 -10.15 12.39
CA LEU A 142 3.59 -11.55 12.79
C LEU A 142 3.52 -11.75 14.31
N THR A 143 3.78 -10.71 15.09
CA THR A 143 3.72 -10.76 16.55
C THR A 143 2.42 -10.17 17.07
N GLU A 144 1.91 -10.71 18.18
CA GLU A 144 0.69 -10.25 18.86
C GLU A 144 0.80 -8.83 19.46
N GLY A 145 1.95 -8.15 19.28
CA GLY A 145 2.22 -6.83 19.84
C GLY A 145 2.33 -6.80 21.38
N LYS A 146 2.20 -7.96 22.03
CA LYS A 146 2.30 -8.13 23.48
C LYS A 146 3.56 -8.92 23.81
N PRO A 147 4.64 -8.27 24.26
CA PRO A 147 5.81 -9.00 24.76
C PRO A 147 5.40 -9.87 25.95
N GLN A 148 5.74 -11.16 25.89
CA GLN A 148 5.51 -12.12 26.96
C GLN A 148 6.82 -12.79 27.35
N VAL A 149 7.00 -13.04 28.64
CA VAL A 149 8.15 -13.76 29.16
C VAL A 149 7.89 -15.25 28.98
N VAL A 150 8.68 -15.88 28.11
CA VAL A 150 8.51 -17.31 27.75
C VAL A 150 9.42 -18.22 28.56
N ALA A 151 10.55 -17.70 29.06
CA ALA A 151 11.51 -18.46 29.85
C ALA A 151 12.31 -17.55 30.77
N VAL A 152 12.65 -18.08 31.93
CA VAL A 152 13.54 -17.45 32.91
C VAL A 152 14.72 -18.40 33.09
N LYS A 153 15.94 -17.90 32.94
CA LYS A 153 17.15 -18.65 33.25
C LYS A 153 17.91 -17.89 34.33
N THR A 154 17.99 -18.48 35.52
CA THR A 154 18.77 -17.93 36.63
C THR A 154 20.20 -18.48 36.56
N PHE A 155 21.16 -17.68 37.04
CA PHE A 155 22.54 -18.11 37.27
C PHE A 155 22.78 -18.09 38.78
N ALA A 156 23.51 -19.10 39.29
CA ALA A 156 23.67 -19.41 40.73
C ALA A 156 22.37 -19.90 41.41
N ASP A 157 22.42 -20.20 42.72
CA ASP A 157 21.28 -20.63 43.57
C ASP A 157 20.24 -19.52 43.83
N ILE A 158 20.03 -18.63 42.85
CA ILE A 158 19.03 -17.56 42.94
C ILE A 158 17.70 -18.12 42.48
N ASP A 159 16.71 -18.05 43.38
CA ASP A 159 15.34 -18.42 43.08
C ASP A 159 14.74 -17.51 42.00
N GLU A 160 13.93 -18.09 41.12
CA GLU A 160 13.30 -17.35 40.04
C GLU A 160 12.43 -16.20 40.57
N ALA A 161 11.70 -16.39 41.68
CA ALA A 161 10.83 -15.34 42.21
C ALA A 161 11.63 -14.11 42.68
N GLN A 162 12.82 -14.34 43.26
CA GLN A 162 13.71 -13.26 43.69
C GLN A 162 14.32 -12.51 42.52
N ALA A 163 14.83 -13.22 41.51
CA ALA A 163 15.39 -12.60 40.32
C ALA A 163 14.40 -11.58 39.74
N LEU A 164 13.11 -11.93 39.75
CA LEU A 164 12.20 -11.20 38.90
C LEU A 164 11.47 -10.06 39.60
N ARG A 165 11.40 -10.13 40.93
CA ARG A 165 11.16 -8.95 41.76
C ARG A 165 12.23 -7.89 41.52
N LEU A 166 13.51 -8.28 41.41
CA LEU A 166 14.59 -7.33 41.10
C LEU A 166 14.43 -6.70 39.71
N ALA A 167 14.12 -7.50 38.68
CA ALA A 167 13.82 -6.98 37.34
C ALA A 167 12.68 -5.97 37.32
N ALA A 168 11.56 -6.31 37.96
CA ALA A 168 10.39 -5.46 37.97
C ALA A 168 10.67 -4.12 38.68
N ALA A 169 11.51 -4.13 39.73
CA ALA A 169 11.92 -2.92 40.42
C ALA A 169 12.83 -2.02 39.56
N LEU A 170 13.72 -2.61 38.75
CA LEU A 170 14.62 -1.86 37.85
C LEU A 170 13.89 -1.21 36.67
N GLU A 171 12.90 -1.90 36.10
CA GLU A 171 12.17 -1.41 34.91
C GLU A 171 11.02 -0.45 35.25
N GLN A 172 10.63 -0.29 36.53
CA GLN A 172 9.57 0.66 36.94
C GLN A 172 9.88 2.13 36.60
N GLY A 173 11.15 2.49 36.40
CA GLY A 173 11.58 3.83 36.00
C GLY A 173 11.86 4.00 34.50
N SER A 174 11.70 2.95 33.69
CA SER A 174 12.09 2.91 32.27
C SER A 174 10.87 3.15 31.37
N ALA A 175 10.95 4.16 30.50
CA ALA A 175 9.92 4.43 29.49
C ALA A 175 10.02 3.51 28.26
N ALA A 176 10.90 2.51 28.28
CA ALA A 176 11.06 1.58 27.17
C ALA A 176 9.78 0.75 26.99
N THR A 177 9.26 0.71 25.76
CA THR A 177 7.99 0.09 25.34
C THR A 177 7.88 -1.43 25.59
N LEU A 178 8.85 -2.06 26.24
CA LEU A 178 8.88 -3.50 26.47
C LEU A 178 7.80 -3.99 27.44
N TRP A 179 7.12 -3.13 28.21
CA TRP A 179 6.38 -3.58 29.40
C TRP A 179 5.09 -2.83 29.79
N HIS A 180 4.39 -2.16 28.86
CA HIS A 180 3.10 -1.52 29.19
C HIS A 180 1.89 -2.50 29.22
N GLY A 181 2.14 -3.74 29.65
CA GLY A 181 1.13 -4.74 30.00
C GLY A 181 1.11 -4.94 31.51
N ARG A 182 0.04 -4.52 32.16
CA ARG A 182 -0.17 -4.71 33.61
C ARG A 182 -0.33 -6.22 33.87
N SER A 183 0.48 -6.76 34.80
CA SER A 183 0.61 -8.16 35.25
C SER A 183 1.64 -9.03 34.52
N SER A 184 2.37 -9.81 35.32
CA SER A 184 3.52 -10.65 34.96
C SER A 184 4.82 -9.93 34.67
N ILE A 185 5.38 -9.29 35.70
CA ILE A 185 6.77 -9.49 36.16
C ILE A 185 7.51 -10.55 35.33
N LYS A 186 8.75 -10.30 34.88
CA LYS A 186 9.88 -11.26 34.83
C LYS A 186 10.90 -10.96 33.68
N GLN A 187 11.74 -9.90 33.74
CA GLN A 187 12.91 -9.79 32.83
C GLN A 187 14.18 -9.24 33.50
N VAL A 188 15.02 -10.15 34.02
CA VAL A 188 16.40 -9.85 34.47
C VAL A 188 17.36 -10.20 33.33
N ILE A 189 18.09 -9.17 32.92
CA ILE A 189 19.38 -9.15 32.18
C ILE A 189 19.33 -9.26 30.66
N CYS A 190 19.49 -8.07 30.08
CA CYS A 190 20.11 -7.78 28.79
C CYS A 190 21.59 -8.22 28.82
N SER A 191 21.93 -9.27 28.06
CA SER A 191 23.31 -9.59 27.74
C SER A 191 23.86 -8.58 26.72
N TYR A 192 24.42 -7.47 27.21
CA TYR A 192 25.33 -6.64 26.42
C TYR A 192 26.72 -7.33 26.37
N ARG A 193 26.84 -8.41 25.60
CA ARG A 193 28.16 -8.95 25.21
C ARG A 193 28.55 -8.30 23.89
N ARG A 194 29.31 -7.22 24.01
CA ARG A 194 30.05 -6.59 22.92
C ARG A 194 31.17 -7.55 22.47
N SER A 195 30.93 -8.32 21.41
CA SER A 195 32.00 -8.91 20.60
C SER A 195 31.45 -9.48 19.29
N THR A 196 31.85 -8.85 18.18
CA THR A 196 32.19 -9.48 16.89
C THR A 196 31.14 -10.36 16.20
N VAL A 197 30.57 -9.79 15.13
CA VAL A 197 30.38 -10.39 13.79
C VAL A 197 30.63 -11.91 13.72
N SER A 198 29.56 -12.68 13.51
CA SER A 198 29.57 -13.85 12.62
C SER A 198 28.14 -14.27 12.34
N ALA A 199 27.74 -14.12 11.09
CA ALA A 199 26.54 -14.74 10.54
C ALA A 199 26.69 -16.26 10.61
N HIS A 200 25.68 -16.97 11.12
CA HIS A 200 25.44 -18.37 10.77
C HIS A 200 23.94 -18.66 10.80
N CYS A 201 23.39 -18.83 9.60
CA CYS A 201 22.15 -19.53 9.33
C CYS A 201 22.32 -21.01 9.70
N ALA A 202 21.57 -21.51 10.68
CA ALA A 202 21.28 -22.92 10.91
C ALA A 202 20.17 -22.99 11.96
N GLY A 203 19.08 -23.74 11.86
CA GLY A 203 18.48 -24.51 10.78
C GLY A 203 17.02 -24.72 11.22
N TRP A 204 16.09 -24.64 10.29
CA TRP A 204 14.71 -25.09 10.50
C TRP A 204 14.62 -26.47 9.85
N ALA A 205 14.45 -27.48 10.68
CA ALA A 205 13.87 -28.77 10.35
C ALA A 205 12.62 -28.93 11.22
#